data_AF-A0A1C5XXP4-F1
#
_entry.id   AF-A0A1C5XXP4-F1
#
_cell.length_a   1.000
_cell.length_b   1.000
_cell.length_c   1.000
_cell.angle_alpha   90.00
_cell.angle_beta   90.00
_cell.angle_gamma   90.00
#
_symmetry.space_group_name_H-M   'P 1'
#
loop_
_entity.id
_entity.type
_entity.pdbx_description
1 polymer ?
#
loop_
_entity_poly.entity_id
_entity_poly.type
_entity_poly.pdbx_seq_one_letter_code
_entity_poly.pdbx_strand_id
1 'polypeptide(L)'
;MFGVEGTSSLHFATSAKMIGSGLDEQLEKFVREHRDTKLIIVDTLQKVREMVSDNYSYSSDYEMIGKLKQFADRHGVCILIVHHTRKQPAGDSFEKISGTTGLSGCADGALIMQKEKRTDGKATLEISG
;
A
#
# COMPACT_ATOMS: atom_id res chain seq x y z
N MET A 1 20.06 -16.95 -3.07
CA MET A 1 20.24 -15.94 -2.01
C MET A 1 20.93 -16.63 -0.85
N PHE A 2 22.09 -16.14 -0.39
CA PHE A 2 22.86 -16.79 0.67
C PHE A 2 22.10 -16.74 2.00
N GLY A 3 21.84 -17.91 2.61
CA GLY A 3 21.78 -18.08 4.06
C GLY A 3 20.67 -17.36 4.83
N VAL A 4 19.40 -17.56 4.47
CA VAL A 4 18.31 -17.43 5.44
C VAL A 4 17.58 -18.77 5.48
N GLU A 5 17.66 -19.46 6.63
CA GLU A 5 16.61 -20.41 7.00
C GLU A 5 15.30 -19.64 6.85
N GLY A 6 14.49 -20.03 5.87
CA GLY A 6 13.28 -19.30 5.54
C GLY A 6 12.39 -19.25 6.76
N THR A 7 12.13 -18.05 7.27
CA THR A 7 11.12 -17.85 8.32
C THR A 7 9.82 -18.39 7.77
N SER A 8 9.29 -19.47 8.34
CA SER A 8 8.11 -20.18 7.84
C SER A 8 6.86 -19.31 7.79
N SER A 9 6.89 -18.15 8.46
CA SER A 9 5.84 -17.13 8.51
C SER A 9 6.04 -15.98 7.52
N LEU A 10 7.07 -16.02 6.67
CA LEU A 10 7.34 -14.99 5.65
C LEU A 10 7.10 -15.55 4.26
N HIS A 11 6.11 -14.99 3.58
CA HIS A 11 5.72 -15.42 2.24
C HIS A 11 5.91 -14.26 1.26
N PHE A 12 6.46 -14.56 0.08
CA PHE A 12 6.68 -13.59 -0.98
C PHE A 12 5.85 -13.96 -2.21
N ALA A 13 5.20 -12.95 -2.79
CA ALA A 13 4.62 -13.02 -4.12
C ALA A 13 5.34 -12.01 -5.03
N THR A 14 5.92 -12.48 -6.14
CA THR A 14 6.58 -11.61 -7.13
C THR A 14 5.63 -11.09 -8.20
N SER A 15 4.38 -11.56 -8.18
CA SER A 15 3.30 -11.12 -9.04
C SER A 15 1.98 -11.15 -8.28
N ALA A 16 1.08 -10.26 -8.65
CA ALA A 16 -0.24 -10.12 -8.04
C ALA A 16 -1.25 -9.74 -9.11
N LYS A 17 -2.50 -10.15 -8.92
CA LYS A 17 -3.63 -9.66 -9.72
C LYS A 17 -3.96 -8.22 -9.31
N MET A 18 -4.87 -7.58 -10.06
CA MET A 18 -5.31 -6.22 -9.74
C MET A 18 -6.46 -6.23 -8.73
N ILE A 19 -6.60 -5.15 -7.96
CA ILE A 19 -7.74 -4.86 -7.08
C ILE A 19 -9.01 -4.81 -7.92
N GLY A 20 -10.06 -5.54 -7.51
CA GLY A 20 -11.29 -5.67 -8.31
C GLY A 20 -11.17 -6.63 -9.50
N SER A 21 -9.95 -7.09 -9.82
CA SER A 21 -9.66 -8.08 -10.87
C SER A 21 -8.89 -9.28 -10.29
N GLY A 22 -9.29 -9.71 -9.10
CA GLY A 22 -8.88 -10.98 -8.49
C GLY A 22 -7.81 -10.90 -7.41
N LEU A 23 -7.23 -9.72 -7.08
CA LEU A 23 -6.38 -9.60 -5.90
C LEU A 23 -7.15 -9.99 -4.63
N ASP A 24 -8.41 -9.59 -4.54
CA ASP A 24 -9.31 -9.87 -3.41
C ASP A 24 -9.39 -11.39 -3.14
N GLU A 25 -9.56 -12.18 -4.20
CA GLU A 25 -9.57 -13.65 -4.11
C GLU A 25 -8.23 -14.23 -3.68
N GLN A 26 -7.11 -13.64 -4.15
CA GLN A 26 -5.77 -14.08 -3.77
C GLN A 26 -5.53 -13.85 -2.28
N LEU A 27 -5.89 -12.67 -1.78
CA LEU A 27 -5.77 -12.33 -0.36
C LEU A 27 -6.66 -13.23 0.50
N GLU A 28 -7.92 -13.43 0.12
CA GLU A 28 -8.87 -14.32 0.81
C GLU A 28 -8.37 -15.77 0.85
N LYS A 29 -7.79 -16.28 -0.24
CA LYS A 29 -7.16 -17.60 -0.24
C LYS A 29 -5.97 -17.65 0.72
N PHE A 30 -5.10 -16.64 0.65
CA PHE A 30 -3.88 -16.59 1.45
C PHE A 30 -4.17 -16.58 2.96
N VAL A 31 -5.04 -15.68 3.45
CA VAL A 31 -5.35 -15.60 4.89
C VAL A 31 -6.11 -16.83 5.41
N ARG A 32 -6.80 -17.56 4.54
CA ARG A 32 -7.44 -18.85 4.88
C ARG A 32 -6.41 -19.96 5.09
N GLU A 33 -5.37 -20.00 4.25
CA GLU A 33 -4.26 -20.96 4.33
C GLU A 33 -3.28 -20.60 5.45
N HIS A 34 -3.11 -19.30 5.74
CA HIS A 34 -2.20 -18.74 6.74
C HIS A 34 -2.96 -17.89 7.77
N ARG A 35 -3.70 -18.56 8.67
CA ARG A 35 -4.63 -17.90 9.62
C ARG A 35 -3.96 -17.02 10.67
N ASP A 36 -2.66 -17.17 10.85
CA ASP A 36 -1.81 -16.37 11.74
C ASP A 36 -1.29 -15.10 11.06
N THR A 37 -1.65 -14.84 9.80
CA THR A 37 -1.29 -13.59 9.10
C THR A 37 -1.75 -12.37 9.89
N LYS A 38 -0.83 -11.44 10.16
CA LYS A 38 -1.12 -10.15 10.81
C LYS A 38 -0.72 -8.93 9.98
N LEU A 39 0.12 -9.13 8.97
CA LEU A 39 0.62 -8.06 8.11
C LEU A 39 0.66 -8.55 6.66
N ILE A 40 0.11 -7.75 5.77
CA ILE A 40 0.23 -7.89 4.33
C ILE A 40 0.87 -6.60 3.81
N ILE A 41 1.93 -6.72 3.01
CA ILE A 41 2.60 -5.58 2.39
C ILE A 41 2.30 -5.61 0.89
N VAL A 42 1.77 -4.50 0.38
CA VAL A 42 1.55 -4.28 -1.06
C VAL A 42 2.60 -3.30 -1.55
N ASP A 43 3.64 -3.82 -2.18
CA ASP A 43 4.73 -3.02 -2.75
C ASP A 43 4.80 -3.17 -4.28
N THR A 44 4.39 -2.20 -5.09
CA THR A 44 3.73 -0.90 -4.78
C THR A 44 2.25 -0.93 -5.15
N LEU A 45 1.43 -0.01 -4.64
CA LEU A 45 0.03 0.19 -5.06
C LEU A 45 -0.13 0.23 -6.58
N GLN A 46 0.79 0.91 -7.28
CA GLN A 46 0.77 1.07 -8.74
C GLN A 46 0.76 -0.27 -9.51
N LYS A 47 1.26 -1.35 -8.91
CA LYS A 47 1.34 -2.68 -9.55
C LYS A 47 0.05 -3.49 -9.44
N VAL A 48 -0.79 -3.16 -8.46
CA VAL A 48 -2.04 -3.89 -8.20
C VAL A 48 -3.28 -3.06 -8.45
N ARG A 49 -3.13 -1.78 -8.79
CA ARG A 49 -4.26 -0.95 -9.19
C ARG A 49 -4.59 -1.18 -10.67
N GLU A 50 -5.86 -1.08 -11.04
CA GLU A 50 -6.26 -1.09 -12.46
C GLU A 50 -5.69 0.12 -13.21
N MET A 51 -5.28 -0.09 -14.46
CA MET A 51 -4.88 1.00 -15.35
C MET A 51 -6.12 1.77 -15.83
N VAL A 52 -6.62 2.68 -14.99
CA VAL A 52 -7.65 3.63 -15.40
C VAL A 52 -6.97 4.75 -16.19
N SER A 53 -7.44 5.01 -17.41
CA SER A 53 -7.04 6.14 -18.26
C SER A 53 -7.06 7.45 -17.47
N ASP A 54 -6.00 8.26 -17.58
CA ASP A 54 -5.68 9.64 -17.11
C ASP A 54 -6.48 10.39 -16.02
N ASN A 55 -7.70 9.98 -15.66
CA ASN A 55 -8.53 10.58 -14.63
C ASN A 55 -8.41 9.82 -13.32
N TYR A 56 -7.35 10.13 -12.57
CA TYR A 56 -7.30 9.86 -11.13
C TYR A 56 -8.40 10.69 -10.47
N SER A 57 -9.51 10.07 -10.11
CA SER A 57 -10.57 10.74 -9.36
C SER A 57 -10.46 10.44 -7.87
N TYR A 58 -10.86 11.40 -7.05
CA TYR A 58 -10.93 11.21 -5.60
C TYR A 58 -11.74 9.97 -5.23
N SER A 59 -12.91 9.79 -5.86
CA SER A 59 -13.79 8.65 -5.63
C SER A 59 -13.15 7.32 -6.02
N SER A 60 -12.44 7.25 -7.15
CA SER A 60 -11.79 6.01 -7.58
C SER A 60 -10.65 5.59 -6.64
N ASP A 61 -9.83 6.54 -6.18
CA ASP A 61 -8.76 6.25 -5.23
C ASP A 61 -9.34 5.83 -3.87
N TYR A 62 -10.39 6.52 -3.40
CA TYR A 62 -11.06 6.19 -2.14
C TYR A 62 -11.73 4.80 -2.17
N GLU A 63 -12.46 4.47 -3.23
CA GLU A 63 -13.12 3.16 -3.37
C GLU A 63 -12.09 2.03 -3.43
N MET A 64 -10.99 2.22 -4.16
CA MET A 64 -9.91 1.24 -4.28
C MET A 64 -9.28 0.93 -2.91
N ILE A 65 -8.88 1.95 -2.17
CA ILE A 65 -8.33 1.76 -0.82
C ILE A 65 -9.40 1.21 0.13
N GLY A 66 -10.66 1.62 -0.05
CA GLY A 66 -11.80 1.11 0.70
C GLY A 66 -11.96 -0.40 0.61
N LYS A 67 -11.71 -1.01 -0.57
CA LYS A 67 -11.74 -2.47 -0.73
C LYS A 67 -10.68 -3.16 0.13
N LEU A 68 -9.45 -2.64 0.11
CA LEU A 68 -8.35 -3.16 0.93
C LEU A 68 -8.61 -2.93 2.43
N LYS A 69 -9.13 -1.76 2.81
CA LYS A 69 -9.50 -1.43 4.19
C LYS A 69 -10.58 -2.37 4.71
N GLN A 70 -11.64 -2.60 3.95
CA GLN A 70 -12.69 -3.56 4.32
C GLN A 70 -12.16 -4.98 4.51
N PHE A 71 -11.21 -5.41 3.66
CA PHE A 71 -10.53 -6.69 3.84
C PHE A 71 -9.72 -6.71 5.15
N ALA A 72 -8.92 -5.67 5.39
CA ALA A 72 -8.10 -5.52 6.61
C ALA A 72 -8.96 -5.62 7.87
N ASP A 73 -10.08 -4.88 7.90
CA ASP A 73 -11.01 -4.84 9.03
C ASP A 73 -11.70 -6.19 9.26
N ARG A 74 -12.14 -6.85 8.19
CA ARG A 74 -12.82 -8.15 8.28
C ARG A 74 -11.91 -9.23 8.86
N HIS A 75 -10.64 -9.24 8.48
CA HIS A 75 -9.70 -10.29 8.86
C HIS A 75 -8.81 -9.92 10.06
N GLY A 76 -8.90 -8.68 10.55
CA GLY A 76 -8.06 -8.20 11.64
C GLY A 76 -6.57 -8.21 11.30
N VAL A 77 -6.24 -7.80 10.07
CA VAL A 77 -4.87 -7.76 9.55
C VAL A 77 -4.47 -6.33 9.19
N CYS A 78 -3.20 -5.99 9.37
CA CYS A 78 -2.65 -4.73 8.86
C CYS A 78 -2.31 -4.89 7.38
N ILE A 79 -2.75 -3.94 6.54
CA ILE A 79 -2.28 -3.83 5.16
C ILE A 79 -1.41 -2.57 5.06
N LEU A 80 -0.12 -2.78 4.82
CA LEU A 80 0.83 -1.70 4.54
C LEU A 80 0.97 -1.54 3.02
N ILE A 81 0.59 -0.37 2.51
CA ILE A 81 0.67 -0.07 1.08
C ILE A 81 1.86 0.85 0.84
N VAL A 82 2.80 0.41 0.00
CA VAL A 82 3.89 1.25 -0.48
C VAL A 82 3.39 2.02 -1.70
N HIS A 83 3.47 3.35 -1.63
CA HIS A 83 3.01 4.21 -2.70
C HIS A 83 3.98 5.37 -2.96
N HIS A 84 3.99 5.86 -4.19
CA HIS A 84 4.92 6.90 -4.61
C HIS A 84 4.48 8.28 -4.14
N THR A 85 5.45 9.15 -3.86
CA THR A 85 5.21 10.59 -3.72
C THR A 85 5.36 11.29 -5.07
N ARG A 86 4.60 12.38 -5.29
CA ARG A 86 4.78 13.26 -6.44
C ARG A 86 5.98 14.19 -6.22
N LYS A 87 6.52 14.70 -7.33
CA LYS A 87 7.70 15.60 -7.32
C LYS A 87 7.35 17.08 -7.12
N GLN A 88 6.06 17.43 -7.15
CA GLN A 88 5.62 18.81 -7.00
C GLN A 88 5.82 19.29 -5.55
N PRO A 89 6.16 20.57 -5.35
CA PRO A 89 6.14 21.17 -4.02
C PRO A 89 4.74 21.05 -3.41
N ALA A 90 4.67 20.85 -2.10
CA ALA A 90 3.42 20.84 -1.35
C ALA A 90 3.61 21.59 -0.02
N GLY A 91 2.56 22.24 0.46
CA GLY A 91 2.58 22.94 1.75
C GLY A 91 2.53 21.97 2.92
N ASP A 92 1.85 20.84 2.72
CA ASP A 92 1.77 19.71 3.66
C ASP A 92 2.48 18.48 3.06
N SER A 93 3.22 17.72 3.88
CA SER A 93 3.90 16.50 3.44
C SER A 93 2.95 15.39 2.98
N PHE A 94 1.72 15.31 3.51
CA PHE A 94 0.72 14.33 3.09
C PHE A 94 0.08 14.67 1.75
N GLU A 95 0.09 15.95 1.34
CA GLU A 95 -0.27 16.34 -0.02
C GLU A 95 0.77 15.88 -1.07
N LYS A 96 1.93 15.36 -0.65
CA LYS A 96 2.93 14.79 -1.56
C LYS A 96 2.62 13.36 -1.98
N ILE A 97 1.61 12.68 -1.41
CA ILE A 97 1.18 11.36 -1.89
C ILE A 97 0.71 11.48 -3.34
N SER A 98 1.16 10.59 -4.23
CA SER A 98 0.73 10.62 -5.63
C SER A 98 -0.72 10.17 -5.78
N GLY A 99 -1.49 10.82 -6.63
CA GLY A 99 -2.93 10.58 -6.75
C GLY A 99 -3.71 11.65 -6.01
N THR A 100 -4.87 11.28 -5.49
CA THR A 100 -5.75 12.21 -4.78
C THR A 100 -5.69 12.00 -3.27
N THR A 101 -6.23 12.97 -2.51
CA THR A 101 -6.42 12.83 -1.05
C THR A 101 -7.40 11.72 -0.67
N GLY A 102 -8.07 11.08 -1.65
CA GLY A 102 -8.93 9.92 -1.42
C GLY A 102 -8.16 8.70 -0.92
N LEU A 103 -6.87 8.57 -1.27
CA LEU A 103 -6.00 7.50 -0.76
C LEU A 103 -5.80 7.64 0.75
N SER A 104 -5.34 8.81 1.19
CA SER A 104 -5.09 9.11 2.61
C SER A 104 -6.38 9.25 3.41
N GLY A 105 -7.48 9.72 2.79
CA GLY A 105 -8.76 9.86 3.45
C GLY A 105 -9.45 8.52 3.77
N CYS A 106 -9.01 7.42 3.17
CA CYS A 106 -9.52 6.07 3.46
C CYS A 106 -8.58 5.26 4.36
N ALA A 107 -7.27 5.54 4.34
CA ALA A 107 -6.29 4.86 5.18
C ALA A 107 -6.44 5.27 6.66
N ASP A 108 -6.15 4.33 7.57
CA ASP A 108 -6.11 4.62 9.02
C ASP A 108 -4.98 5.58 9.42
N GLY A 109 -3.91 5.60 8.62
CA GLY A 109 -2.76 6.44 8.83
C GLY A 109 -1.82 6.42 7.64
N ALA A 110 -0.86 7.33 7.63
CA ALA A 110 0.12 7.47 6.57
C ALA A 110 1.51 7.75 7.13
N LEU A 111 2.51 7.20 6.43
CA LEU A 111 3.92 7.37 6.70
C LEU A 111 4.58 7.99 5.47
N ILE A 112 5.19 9.16 5.64
CA ILE A 112 5.85 9.88 4.56
C ILE A 112 7.35 9.93 4.83
N MET A 113 8.11 9.14 4.07
CA MET A 113 9.56 9.12 4.15
C MET A 113 10.16 10.01 3.05
N GLN A 114 10.93 11.02 3.45
CA GLN A 114 11.54 11.98 2.54
C GLN A 114 13.03 12.14 2.79
N LYS A 115 13.79 12.40 1.73
CA LYS A 115 15.17 12.86 1.80
C LYS A 115 15.24 14.25 1.19
N GLU A 116 16.05 15.14 1.76
CA GLU A 116 16.33 16.44 1.15
C GLU A 116 16.99 16.27 -0.22
N LYS A 117 17.96 15.35 -0.32
CA LYS A 117 18.53 14.90 -1.59
C LYS A 117 18.48 13.39 -1.70
N ARG A 118 18.27 12.88 -2.92
CA ARG A 118 18.20 11.44 -3.22
C ARG A 118 19.39 10.64 -2.69
N THR A 119 20.58 11.25 -2.68
CA THR A 119 21.85 10.63 -2.27
C THR A 119 22.09 10.67 -0.76
N ASP A 120 21.26 11.35 0.02
CA ASP A 120 21.51 11.53 1.44
C ASP A 120 21.37 10.20 2.20
N GLY A 121 22.24 10.02 3.19
CA GLY A 121 22.16 8.90 4.14
C GLY A 121 21.13 9.10 5.26
N LYS A 122 20.41 10.24 5.25
CA LYS A 122 19.38 10.59 6.23
C LYS A 122 18.05 10.80 5.54
N ALA A 123 16.97 10.44 6.23
CA ALA A 123 15.60 10.65 5.80
C ALA A 123 14.76 11.11 7.00
N THR A 124 13.76 11.93 6.74
CA THR A 124 12.72 12.29 7.70
C THR A 124 11.51 11.40 7.46
N LEU A 125 10.92 10.89 8.54
CA LEU A 125 9.66 10.15 8.52
C LEU A 125 8.60 10.98 9.25
N GLU A 126 7.57 11.40 8.51
CA GLU A 126 6.38 12.05 9.07
C GLU A 126 5.25 11.04 9.17
N ILE A 127 4.48 11.10 10.26
CA ILE A 127 3.48 10.09 10.61
C ILE A 127 2.17 10.81 10.97
N SER A 128 1.05 10.32 10.43
CA SER A 128 -0.30 10.77 10.77
C SER A 128 -1.24 9.58 10.87
N GLY A 129 -2.25 9.66 11.74
CA GLY A 129 -3.24 8.61 12.01
C GLY A 129 -3.88 8.79 13.37
#